data_AF-A0A256YYU5-F1
#
_entry.id   AF-A0A256YYU5-F1
#
_cell.length_a   1.000
_cell.length_b   1.000
_cell.length_c   1.000
_cell.angle_alpha   90.00
_cell.angle_beta   90.00
_cell.angle_gamma   90.00
#
_symmetry.space_group_name_H-M   'P 1'
#
loop_
_entity.id
_entity.type
_entity.pdbx_description
1 polymer ?
#
loop_
_entity_poly.entity_id
_entity_poly.type
_entity_poly.pdbx_seq_one_letter_code
_entity_poly.pdbx_strand_id
1 'polypeptide(L)' 'MLSDKVKLELCISSLLRGLGVRTLSDEGQVILYRCVKCGAIVKSTELKLGIRCPRCRYRVLMKEKPPIVRRIKAE' A
#
# COMPACT_ATOMS: atom_id res chain seq x y z
N MET A 1 -22.88 7.25 -24.53
CA MET A 1 -22.51 7.78 -23.18
C MET A 1 -21.57 6.86 -22.38
N LEU A 2 -21.14 5.69 -22.90
CA LEU A 2 -20.06 4.88 -22.28
C LEU A 2 -18.64 5.26 -22.75
N SER A 3 -18.52 6.10 -23.78
CA SER A 3 -17.24 6.48 -24.40
C SER A 3 -16.41 7.44 -23.56
N ASP A 4 -17.04 8.25 -22.72
CA ASP A 4 -16.37 9.31 -21.97
C ASP A 4 -15.69 8.80 -20.68
N LYS A 5 -16.25 7.75 -20.04
CA LYS A 5 -15.63 7.07 -18.88
C LYS A 5 -14.32 6.37 -19.23
N VAL A 6 -14.25 5.73 -20.41
CA VAL A 6 -13.04 5.06 -20.90
C VAL A 6 -11.94 6.08 -21.25
N LYS A 7 -12.33 7.25 -21.75
CA LYS A 7 -11.41 8.35 -22.09
C LYS A 7 -10.75 8.96 -20.85
N LEU A 8 -11.48 9.04 -19.73
CA LEU A 8 -10.97 9.54 -18.46
C LEU A 8 -10.01 8.53 -17.78
N GLU A 9 -10.34 7.24 -17.77
CA GLU A 9 -9.46 6.15 -17.28
C GLU A 9 -8.13 6.07 -18.06
N LEU A 10 -8.18 6.21 -19.39
CA LEU A 10 -7.00 6.20 -20.25
C LEU A 10 -6.10 7.42 -20.02
N CYS A 11 -6.68 8.61 -19.80
CA CYS A 11 -5.95 9.85 -19.53
C CYS A 11 -5.27 9.84 -18.14
N ILE A 12 -5.91 9.22 -17.14
CA ILE A 12 -5.29 8.95 -15.84
C ILE A 12 -4.11 7.97 -16.00
N SER A 13 -4.24 6.92 -16.81
CA SER A 13 -3.17 5.94 -17.02
C SER A 13 -1.92 6.48 -17.73
N SER A 14 -2.03 7.56 -18.51
CA SER A 14 -0.92 8.20 -19.23
C SER A 14 -0.23 9.29 -18.40
N LEU A 15 -0.97 10.09 -17.62
CA LEU A 15 -0.39 11.04 -16.66
C LEU A 15 0.36 10.33 -15.51
N LEU A 16 -0.15 9.19 -15.03
CA LEU A 16 0.52 8.38 -14.02
C LEU A 16 1.80 7.69 -14.56
N ARG A 17 1.98 7.58 -15.88
CA ARG A 17 3.26 7.14 -16.50
C ARG A 17 4.31 8.25 -16.53
N GLY A 18 3.90 9.52 -16.61
CA GLY A 18 4.81 10.67 -16.65
C GLY A 18 5.28 11.19 -15.29
N LEU A 19 4.48 11.02 -14.22
CA LEU A 19 4.79 11.50 -12.86
C LEU A 19 5.31 10.40 -11.91
N GLY A 20 5.34 9.14 -12.35
CA GLY A 20 5.95 8.03 -11.60
C GLY A 20 5.22 7.64 -10.31
N VAL A 21 3.89 7.75 -10.25
CA VAL A 21 3.05 7.28 -9.13
C VAL A 21 1.78 6.69 -9.73
N ARG A 22 1.30 5.53 -9.24
CA ARG A 22 -0.06 5.02 -9.54
C ARG A 22 -0.87 4.84 -8.26
N THR A 23 -2.14 5.21 -8.40
CA THR A 23 -3.34 5.02 -7.57
C THR A 23 -3.33 5.57 -6.15
N LEU A 24 -4.12 6.64 -5.99
CA LEU A 24 -4.82 7.03 -4.77
C LEU A 24 -6.10 6.17 -4.65
N SER A 25 -6.26 5.52 -3.51
CA SER A 25 -7.56 5.10 -2.99
C SER A 25 -7.66 5.74 -1.62
N ASP A 26 -8.55 6.71 -1.47
CA ASP A 26 -8.80 7.47 -0.25
C ASP A 26 -9.64 6.62 0.71
N GLU A 27 -9.04 5.55 1.23
CA GLU A 27 -9.64 4.70 2.25
C GLU A 27 -8.52 4.42 3.25
N GLY A 28 -8.54 5.12 4.40
CA GLY A 28 -7.56 5.12 5.49
C GLY A 28 -6.37 4.17 5.32
N GLN A 29 -5.18 4.72 5.06
CA GLN A 29 -3.92 4.01 4.77
C GLN A 29 -3.83 2.61 5.43
N VAL A 30 -4.04 1.56 4.64
CA VAL A 30 -3.84 0.18 5.09
C VAL A 30 -2.35 -0.04 5.37
N ILE A 31 -1.98 -0.06 6.65
CA ILE A 31 -0.61 -0.33 7.08
C ILE A 31 -0.34 -1.82 6.92
N LEU A 32 0.71 -2.14 6.15
CA LEU A 32 1.19 -3.50 5.98
C LEU A 32 2.32 -3.80 6.95
N TYR A 33 2.32 -5.01 7.48
CA TYR A 33 3.34 -5.54 8.37
C TYR A 33 3.91 -6.84 7.81
N ARG A 34 5.20 -7.07 7.98
CA ARG A 34 5.90 -8.30 7.59
C ARG A 34 6.32 -9.08 8.82
N CYS A 35 6.02 -10.36 8.88
CA CYS A 35 6.55 -11.21 9.95
C CYS A 35 8.04 -11.51 9.75
N VAL A 36 8.85 -11.31 10.79
CA VAL A 36 10.30 -11.59 10.73
C VAL A 36 10.60 -13.09 10.58
N LYS A 37 9.75 -13.96 11.15
CA LYS A 37 9.98 -15.41 11.14
C LYS A 37 9.57 -16.09 9.83
N CYS A 38 8.37 -15.79 9.32
CA CYS A 38 7.82 -16.47 8.12
C CYS A 38 7.74 -15.57 6.88
N GLY A 39 8.05 -14.29 6.99
CA GLY A 39 8.01 -13.34 5.87
C GLY A 39 6.61 -12.93 5.40
N ALA A 40 5.54 -13.44 6.03
CA ALA A 40 4.16 -13.15 5.63
C ALA A 40 3.81 -11.67 5.79
N ILE A 41 3.11 -11.12 4.79
CA ILE A 41 2.56 -9.76 4.82
C ILE A 41 1.16 -9.80 5.43
N VAL A 42 0.91 -8.96 6.41
CA VAL A 42 -0.32 -8.91 7.21
C VAL A 42 -0.83 -7.48 7.25
N LYS A 43 -2.13 -7.27 7.04
CA LYS A 43 -2.76 -5.94 7.12
C LYS A 43 -3.04 -5.55 8.55
N SER A 44 -2.99 -4.25 8.85
CA SER A 44 -3.37 -3.71 10.17
C SER A 44 -4.78 -4.12 10.63
N THR A 45 -5.71 -4.31 9.70
CA THR A 45 -7.08 -4.76 9.97
C THR A 45 -7.14 -6.16 10.57
N GLU A 46 -6.19 -7.03 10.25
CA GLU A 46 -6.11 -8.42 10.73
C GLU A 46 -5.47 -8.50 12.14
N LEU A 47 -4.77 -7.45 12.58
CA LEU A 47 -4.10 -7.38 13.89
C LEU A 47 -5.00 -6.88 15.04
N LYS A 48 -6.29 -6.61 14.79
CA LYS A 48 -7.22 -6.08 15.82
C LYS A 48 -7.33 -6.97 17.06
N LEU A 49 -7.07 -8.27 16.94
CA LEU A 49 -7.13 -9.26 18.02
C LEU A 49 -5.79 -9.45 18.76
N GLY A 50 -4.76 -8.68 18.41
CA GLY A 50 -3.44 -8.65 19.04
C GLY A 50 -2.26 -8.75 18.07
N ILE A 51 -1.05 -8.51 18.59
CA ILE A 51 0.20 -8.48 17.82
C ILE A 51 0.75 -9.92 17.68
N ARG A 52 0.08 -10.73 16.86
CA ARG A 52 0.53 -12.09 16.51
C ARG A 52 0.40 -12.31 15.01
N CYS A 53 1.40 -12.94 14.40
CA CYS A 53 1.31 -13.37 13.02
C CYS A 53 0.22 -14.45 12.87
N PRO A 54 -0.76 -14.30 11.95
CA PRO A 54 -1.82 -15.28 11.74
C PRO A 54 -1.31 -16.62 11.18
N ARG A 55 -0.11 -16.65 10.58
CA ARG A 55 0.48 -17.86 9.99
C ARG A 55 1.34 -18.65 10.97
N CYS A 56 2.27 -18.00 11.66
CA CYS A 56 3.28 -18.69 12.50
C CYS A 56 3.17 -18.38 14.01
N ARG A 57 2.21 -17.56 14.43
CA ARG A 57 2.00 -17.09 15.82
C ARG A 57 3.17 -16.32 16.45
N TYR A 58 4.22 -16.00 15.68
CA TYR A 58 5.31 -15.15 16.13
C TYR A 58 4.84 -13.70 16.36
N ARG A 59 5.46 -13.00 17.31
CA ARG A 59 4.97 -11.70 17.81
C ARG A 59 5.70 -10.49 17.23
N VAL A 60 6.81 -10.69 16.52
CA VAL A 60 7.58 -9.60 15.94
C VAL A 60 7.17 -9.40 14.48
N LEU A 61 6.63 -8.21 14.20
CA LEU A 61 6.15 -7.78 12.89
C LEU A 61 6.83 -6.44 12.53
N MET A 62 7.43 -6.36 11.35
CA MET A 62 8.10 -5.17 10.83
C MET A 62 7.13 -4.37 9.96
N LYS A 63 7.03 -3.05 10.14
CA LYS A 63 6.18 -2.21 9.29
C LYS A 63 6.81 -2.08 7.90
N GLU A 64 6.04 -2.40 6.86
CA GLU A 64 6.50 -2.24 5.48
C GLU A 64 6.48 -0.78 5.06
N LYS A 65 7.45 -0.41 4.21
CA LYS A 65 7.53 0.96 3.69
C LYS A 65 6.30 1.22 2.82
N PRO A 66 5.52 2.29 3.09
CA PRO A 66 4.41 2.62 2.23
C PRO A 66 4.90 2.97 0.82
N PRO A 67 4.09 2.74 -0.22
CA PRO A 67 4.45 3.07 -1.60
C PRO A 67 4.62 4.58 -1.81
N ILE A 68 4.05 5.41 -0.92
CA ILE A 68 4.22 6.85 -0.93
C ILE A 68 5.62 7.19 -0.40
N VAL A 69 6.53 7.49 -1.33
CA VAL A 69 7.90 7.90 -1.01
C VAL A 69 7.90 9.38 -0.64
N ARG A 70 8.38 9.71 0.56
CA ARG A 70 8.70 11.10 0.92
C ARG A 70 10.00 11.51 0.23
N ARG A 71 9.94 12.54 -0.62
CA ARG A 71 11.14 13.15 -1.24
C ARG A 71 11.66 14.24 -0.29
N ILE A 72 12.94 14.15 0.08
CA ILE A 72 13.65 15.15 0.89
C ILE A 72 14.65 15.82 -0.04
N LYS A 73 14.71 17.15 -0.06
CA LYS A 73 15.76 17.88 -0.79
C LYS A 73 17.07 17.72 -0.01
N ALA A 74 18.15 17.35 -0.68
CA ALA A 74 19.47 17.50 -0.10
C ALA A 74 19.82 19.01 -0.08
N GLU A 75 20.33 19.49 1.04
CA GLU A 75 20.90 20.83 1.17
C GLU A 75 22.27 20.89 0.50
#